data_AF-A0A2J0LCZ2-F1
#
_entry.id   AF-A0A2J0LCZ2-F1
#
_cell.length_a   1.000
_cell.length_b   1.000
_cell.length_c   1.000
_cell.angle_alpha   90.00
_cell.angle_beta   90.00
_cell.angle_gamma   90.00
#
_symmetry.space_group_name_H-M   'P 1'
#
loop_
_entity.id
_entity.type
_entity.pdbx_description
1 polymer ?
#
loop_
_entity_poly.entity_id
_entity_poly.type
_entity_poly.pdbx_seq_one_letter_code
_entity_poly.pdbx_strand_id
1 'polypeptide(L)'
;MSDEILTCLDVRDNLAREAEYVRAIRTFGYLPIYGPTIEDVHYAKELVGYIMSEYPGYRWIIEVRNGMVTCVNETFCPDYGFRLYVSQLDNDGKEIRRWAGGLLERFGVPRSKMVVGMVDELVKDSRGNVKRLN
;
A
#
# COMPACT_ATOMS: atom_id res chain seq x y z
N MET A 1 -0.69 18.00 -31.56
CA MET A 1 -1.09 18.08 -30.14
C MET A 1 -0.81 16.74 -29.46
N SER A 2 0.41 16.22 -29.64
CA SER A 2 0.77 14.82 -29.40
C SER A 2 2.10 14.63 -28.66
N ASP A 3 2.87 15.71 -28.44
CA ASP A 3 4.27 15.58 -28.02
C ASP A 3 4.47 15.90 -26.53
N GLU A 4 3.48 16.50 -25.86
CA GLU A 4 3.57 16.88 -24.43
C GLU A 4 3.13 15.77 -23.45
N ILE A 5 2.48 14.70 -23.92
CA ILE A 5 2.09 13.56 -23.05
C ILE A 5 3.28 12.61 -22.83
N LEU A 6 4.31 12.70 -23.68
CA LEU A 6 5.50 11.84 -23.62
C LEU A 6 6.56 12.30 -22.61
N THR A 7 6.45 13.50 -22.04
CA THR A 7 7.50 14.09 -21.19
C THR A 7 7.41 13.75 -19.70
N CYS A 8 6.35 13.06 -19.25
CA CYS A 8 6.16 12.68 -17.84
C CYS A 8 6.50 11.20 -17.54
N LEU A 9 6.94 10.43 -18.52
CA LEU A 9 7.41 9.06 -18.33
C LEU A 9 8.94 9.05 -18.39
N ASP A 10 9.61 9.01 -17.23
CA ASP A 10 11.07 8.79 -17.17
C ASP A 10 11.37 7.44 -17.86
N VAL A 11 12.00 7.53 -19.04
CA VAL A 11 12.19 6.48 -20.06
C VAL A 11 13.17 5.38 -19.61
N ARG A 12 13.48 5.31 -18.31
CA ARG A 12 14.43 4.33 -17.76
C ARG A 12 13.81 2.95 -17.53
N ASP A 13 12.49 2.86 -17.52
CA ASP A 13 11.77 1.60 -17.29
C ASP A 13 11.52 0.84 -18.58
N ASN A 14 12.50 -0.01 -18.91
CA ASN A 14 12.40 -1.22 -19.72
C ASN A 14 11.77 -1.05 -21.12
N LEU A 15 12.61 -1.02 -22.16
CA LEU A 15 12.24 -0.97 -23.59
C LEU A 15 11.12 -1.95 -23.99
N ALA A 16 11.00 -3.08 -23.29
CA ALA A 16 9.92 -4.04 -23.51
C ALA A 16 8.52 -3.48 -23.16
N ARG A 17 8.43 -2.62 -22.14
CA ARG A 17 7.19 -2.00 -21.68
C ARG A 17 6.73 -0.90 -22.61
N GLU A 18 7.67 -0.10 -23.14
CA GLU A 18 7.39 0.90 -24.17
C GLU A 18 6.84 0.26 -25.46
N ALA A 19 7.47 -0.82 -25.94
CA ALA A 19 7.00 -1.55 -27.12
C ALA A 19 5.58 -2.13 -26.93
N GLU A 20 5.27 -2.63 -25.74
CA GLU A 20 3.94 -3.12 -25.39
C GLU A 20 2.89 -2.01 -25.28
N TYR A 21 3.26 -0.84 -24.75
CA TYR A 21 2.40 0.33 -24.68
C TYR A 21 2.06 0.88 -26.08
N VAL A 22 3.07 1.01 -26.94
CA VAL A 22 2.88 1.44 -28.34
C VAL A 22 1.99 0.43 -29.09
N ARG A 23 2.18 -0.87 -28.88
CA ARG A 23 1.31 -1.92 -29.45
C ARG A 23 -0.13 -1.77 -28.96
N ALA A 24 -0.35 -1.61 -27.65
CA ALA A 24 -1.68 -1.51 -27.07
C ALA A 24 -2.44 -0.26 -27.55
N ILE A 25 -1.79 0.91 -27.61
CA ILE A 25 -2.40 2.14 -28.13
C ILE A 25 -2.82 1.98 -29.59
N ARG A 26 -1.97 1.37 -30.43
CA ARG A 26 -2.29 1.13 -31.85
C ARG A 26 -3.46 0.17 -32.03
N THR A 27 -3.57 -0.85 -31.17
CA THR A 27 -4.62 -1.87 -31.27
C THR A 27 -5.95 -1.41 -30.70
N PHE A 28 -5.94 -0.70 -29.56
CA PHE A 28 -7.16 -0.40 -28.80
C PHE A 28 -7.57 1.07 -28.83
N GLY A 29 -6.72 1.96 -29.35
CA GLY A 29 -6.96 3.41 -29.36
C GLY A 29 -6.74 4.09 -28.01
N TYR A 30 -6.37 3.34 -26.96
CA TYR A 30 -6.02 3.83 -25.63
C TYR A 30 -5.00 2.90 -24.97
N LEU A 31 -4.32 3.40 -23.93
CA LEU A 31 -3.39 2.59 -23.14
C LEU A 31 -4.11 2.00 -21.92
N PRO A 32 -4.33 0.68 -21.85
CA PRO A 32 -4.83 0.08 -20.62
C PRO A 32 -3.67 -0.06 -19.64
N ILE A 33 -3.50 0.93 -18.76
CA ILE A 33 -2.53 0.86 -17.66
C ILE A 33 -3.09 -0.14 -16.64
N TYR A 34 -2.62 -1.38 -16.69
CA TYR A 34 -2.94 -2.40 -15.70
C TYR A 34 -1.86 -2.43 -14.62
N GLY A 35 -2.17 -1.89 -13.44
CA GLY A 35 -1.31 -1.95 -12.26
C GLY A 35 -0.96 -0.56 -11.69
N PRO A 36 -0.27 -0.51 -10.54
CA PRO A 36 0.20 0.74 -9.96
C PRO A 36 1.22 1.42 -10.88
N THR A 37 1.13 2.73 -10.99
CA THR A 37 2.13 3.57 -11.67
C THR A 37 3.42 3.64 -10.85
N ILE A 38 4.51 4.14 -11.45
CA ILE A 38 5.76 4.38 -10.72
C ILE A 38 5.53 5.38 -9.57
N GLU A 39 4.71 6.41 -9.80
CA GLU A 39 4.30 7.39 -8.79
C GLU A 39 3.54 6.72 -7.64
N ASP A 40 2.60 5.82 -7.95
CA ASP A 40 1.88 5.04 -6.93
C ASP A 40 2.86 4.20 -6.08
N VAL A 41 3.87 3.60 -6.69
CA VAL A 41 4.89 2.81 -5.98
C VAL A 41 5.75 3.71 -5.08
N HIS A 42 6.17 4.88 -5.55
CA HIS A 42 6.92 5.83 -4.74
C HIS A 42 6.10 6.35 -3.57
N TYR A 43 4.83 6.70 -3.82
CA TYR A 43 3.93 7.18 -2.80
C TYR A 43 3.61 6.08 -1.76
N ALA A 44 3.37 4.85 -2.21
CA ALA A 44 3.21 3.70 -1.31
C ALA A 44 4.45 3.51 -0.41
N LYS A 45 5.66 3.63 -0.98
CA LYS A 45 6.92 3.53 -0.23
C LYS A 45 7.04 4.62 0.84
N GLU A 46 6.66 5.86 0.51
CA GLU A 46 6.64 6.97 1.46
C GLU A 46 5.67 6.70 2.61
N LEU A 47 4.44 6.31 2.30
CA LEU A 47 3.41 5.98 3.28
C LEU A 47 3.85 4.83 4.20
N VAL A 48 4.47 3.78 3.66
CA VAL A 48 5.04 2.69 4.47
C VAL A 48 6.14 3.23 5.38
N GLY A 49 6.99 4.14 4.89
CA GLY A 49 8.03 4.79 5.69
C GLY A 49 7.46 5.52 6.92
N TYR A 50 6.37 6.26 6.74
CA TYR A 50 5.67 6.91 7.86
C TYR A 50 5.19 5.89 8.89
N ILE A 51 4.48 4.85 8.46
CA ILE A 51 3.98 3.82 9.39
C ILE A 51 5.15 3.11 10.10
N MET A 52 6.19 2.70 9.38
CA MET A 52 7.31 1.96 9.95
C MET A 52 8.14 2.76 10.94
N SER A 53 8.17 4.09 10.81
CA SER A 53 8.84 4.96 11.78
C SER A 53 8.12 5.01 13.14
N GLU A 54 6.79 4.91 13.16
CA GLU A 54 5.99 4.92 14.39
C GLU A 54 5.74 3.50 14.94
N TYR A 55 5.51 2.52 14.07
CA TYR A 55 5.19 1.13 14.41
C TYR A 55 6.17 0.13 13.79
N PRO A 56 7.45 0.14 14.22
CA PRO A 56 8.47 -0.72 13.64
C PRO A 56 8.27 -2.20 14.00
N GLY A 57 8.61 -3.09 13.07
CA GLY A 57 8.61 -4.55 13.25
C GLY A 57 7.35 -5.25 12.73
N TYR A 58 6.23 -4.55 12.60
CA TYR A 58 5.05 -5.09 11.93
C TYR A 58 5.22 -5.14 10.41
N ARG A 59 4.57 -6.10 9.76
CA ARG A 59 4.60 -6.29 8.30
C ARG A 59 3.46 -5.54 7.64
N TRP A 60 3.75 -4.32 7.22
CA TRP A 60 2.81 -3.47 6.49
C TRP A 60 2.96 -3.65 4.98
N ILE A 61 1.85 -3.86 4.29
CA ILE A 61 1.77 -3.77 2.84
C ILE A 61 0.85 -2.61 2.50
N ILE A 62 1.32 -1.75 1.58
CA ILE A 62 0.52 -0.67 1.03
C ILE A 62 0.49 -0.80 -0.48
N GLU A 63 -0.72 -0.76 -1.03
CA GLU A 63 -0.98 -0.60 -2.46
C GLU A 63 -1.68 0.74 -2.68
N VAL A 64 -1.17 1.54 -3.61
CA VAL A 64 -1.85 2.74 -4.10
C VAL A 64 -2.32 2.44 -5.51
N ARG A 65 -3.62 2.63 -5.75
CA ARG A 65 -4.22 2.39 -7.06
C ARG A 65 -5.50 3.18 -7.23
N ASN A 66 -5.66 3.84 -8.38
CA ASN A 66 -6.87 4.58 -8.73
C ASN A 66 -7.32 5.59 -7.65
N GLY A 67 -6.36 6.32 -7.05
CA GLY A 67 -6.66 7.29 -5.99
C GLY A 67 -7.11 6.66 -4.66
N MET A 68 -6.90 5.35 -4.48
CA MET A 68 -7.18 4.63 -3.25
C MET A 68 -5.88 4.04 -2.70
N VAL A 69 -5.72 4.14 -1.39
CA VAL A 69 -4.66 3.48 -0.62
C VAL A 69 -5.28 2.31 0.12
N THR A 70 -4.79 1.12 -0.15
CA THR A 70 -5.09 -0.09 0.62
C THR A 70 -3.89 -0.40 1.48
N CYS A 71 -4.08 -0.46 2.80
CA CYS A 71 -3.04 -0.85 3.74
C CYS A 71 -3.49 -2.11 4.48
N VAL A 72 -2.67 -3.15 4.45
CA VAL A 72 -2.89 -4.41 5.19
C VAL A 72 -1.70 -4.69 6.10
N ASN A 73 -1.96 -5.46 7.17
CA ASN A 73 -0.92 -5.88 8.08
C ASN A 73 -0.81 -7.42 8.08
N GLU A 74 0.18 -7.93 7.36
CA GLU A 74 0.40 -9.37 7.20
C GLU A 74 0.85 -10.07 8.48
N THR A 75 1.26 -9.33 9.50
CA THR A 75 1.61 -9.93 10.80
C THR A 75 0.39 -10.62 11.44
N PHE A 76 -0.81 -10.09 11.23
CA PHE A 76 -2.04 -10.62 11.86
C PHE A 76 -2.89 -11.43 10.89
N CYS A 77 -3.13 -10.88 9.69
CA CYS A 77 -3.91 -11.49 8.62
C CYS A 77 -3.81 -10.63 7.35
N PRO A 78 -3.58 -11.23 6.17
CA PRO A 78 -3.56 -10.49 4.91
C PRO A 78 -4.93 -9.88 4.54
N ASP A 79 -6.03 -10.41 5.09
CA ASP A 79 -7.38 -9.94 4.78
C ASP A 79 -7.80 -8.72 5.62
N TYR A 80 -7.04 -8.37 6.66
CA TYR A 80 -7.39 -7.27 7.56
C TYR A 80 -6.48 -6.05 7.36
N GLY A 81 -7.15 -4.94 7.12
CA GLY A 81 -6.51 -3.66 6.82
C GLY A 81 -7.51 -2.53 6.81
N PHE A 82 -7.18 -1.47 6.09
CA PHE A 82 -8.05 -0.34 5.86
C PHE A 82 -7.82 0.23 4.46
N ARG A 83 -8.82 0.97 3.98
CA ARG A 83 -8.78 1.66 2.70
C ARG A 83 -9.10 3.12 2.90
N LEU A 84 -8.32 3.98 2.27
CA LEU A 84 -8.49 5.42 2.30
C LEU A 84 -8.45 5.95 0.87
N TYR A 85 -9.17 7.02 0.61
CA TYR A 85 -8.92 7.81 -0.59
C TYR A 85 -7.63 8.61 -0.40
N VAL A 86 -6.83 8.75 -1.44
CA VAL A 86 -5.60 9.57 -1.41
C VAL A 86 -5.94 11.01 -1.00
N SER A 87 -7.12 11.52 -1.37
CA SER A 87 -7.61 12.85 -0.96
C SER A 87 -7.87 13.00 0.55
N GLN A 88 -7.90 11.90 1.31
CA GLN A 88 -8.04 11.91 2.77
C GLN A 88 -6.69 11.87 3.48
N LEU A 89 -5.59 11.67 2.75
CA LEU A 89 -4.26 11.63 3.31
C LEU A 89 -3.66 13.04 3.36
N ASP A 90 -3.04 13.34 4.48
CA ASP A 90 -2.18 14.48 4.66
C ASP A 90 -0.76 14.18 4.16
N ASN A 91 -0.01 15.24 3.88
CA ASN A 91 1.35 15.13 3.34
C ASN A 91 2.36 14.61 4.37
N ASP A 92 2.09 14.75 5.68
CA ASP A 92 3.00 14.33 6.75
C ASP A 92 2.71 12.91 7.26
N GLY A 93 1.80 12.17 6.64
CA GLY A 93 1.45 10.78 6.97
C GLY A 93 0.72 10.59 8.30
N LYS A 94 0.18 11.64 8.92
CA LYS A 94 -0.56 11.59 10.18
C LYS A 94 -1.79 10.71 10.10
N GLU A 95 -2.58 10.80 9.04
CA GLU A 95 -3.79 10.02 8.84
C GLU A 95 -3.44 8.55 8.64
N ILE A 96 -2.47 8.23 7.78
CA ILE A 96 -2.07 6.82 7.56
C ILE A 96 -1.57 6.19 8.87
N ARG A 97 -0.79 6.92 9.69
CA ARG A 97 -0.34 6.45 11.00
C ARG A 97 -1.50 6.30 11.99
N ARG A 98 -2.45 7.24 12.02
CA ARG A 98 -3.66 7.15 12.86
C ARG A 98 -4.46 5.89 12.56
N TRP A 99 -4.70 5.58 11.28
CA TRP A 99 -5.43 4.38 10.86
C TRP A 99 -4.65 3.09 11.15
N ALA A 100 -3.33 3.08 10.93
CA ALA A 100 -2.48 1.95 11.28
C ALA A 100 -2.49 1.66 12.79
N GLY A 101 -2.39 2.69 13.63
CA GLY A 101 -2.48 2.55 15.08
C GLY A 101 -3.84 2.01 15.53
N GLY A 102 -4.93 2.50 14.93
CA GLY A 102 -6.27 1.97 15.19
C GLY A 102 -6.44 0.52 14.72
N LEU A 103 -5.73 0.08 13.69
CA LEU A 103 -5.71 -1.33 13.29
C LEU A 103 -5.04 -2.20 14.36
N LEU A 104 -3.88 -1.76 14.88
CA LEU A 104 -3.17 -2.44 15.98
C LEU A 104 -4.06 -2.60 17.22
N GLU A 105 -4.74 -1.53 17.63
CA GLU A 105 -5.67 -1.56 18.78
C GLU A 105 -6.80 -2.59 18.62
N ARG A 106 -7.33 -2.74 17.39
CA ARG A 106 -8.38 -3.75 17.09
C ARG A 106 -7.91 -5.19 17.27
N PHE A 107 -6.61 -5.44 17.19
CA PHE A 107 -6.02 -6.75 17.45
C PHE A 107 -5.46 -6.89 18.87
N GLY A 108 -5.68 -5.88 19.73
CA GLY A 108 -5.19 -5.91 21.11
C GLY A 108 -3.68 -5.79 21.24
N VAL A 109 -3.00 -5.29 20.21
CA VAL A 109 -1.55 -5.16 20.22
C VAL A 109 -1.10 -3.71 20.46
N PRO A 110 0.06 -3.50 21.09
CA PRO A 110 0.56 -2.16 21.39
C PRO A 110 0.86 -1.33 20.15
N ARG A 111 0.57 -0.02 20.24
CA ARG A 111 0.97 1.02 19.26
C ARG A 111 2.43 1.44 19.44
N SER A 112 3.30 0.46 19.58
CA SER A 112 4.73 0.65 19.75
C SER A 112 5.47 -0.38 18.90
N LYS A 113 6.80 -0.42 19.02
CA LYS A 113 7.62 -1.44 18.37
C LYS A 113 7.11 -2.84 18.68
N MET A 114 6.96 -3.66 17.64
CA MET A 114 6.58 -5.07 17.79
C MET A 114 7.64 -5.82 18.62
N VAL A 115 7.20 -6.55 19.63
CA VAL A 115 8.06 -7.43 20.44
C VAL A 115 8.04 -8.85 19.85
N VAL A 116 9.21 -9.49 19.80
CA VAL A 116 9.34 -10.88 19.31
C VAL A 116 8.50 -11.81 20.19
N GLY A 117 7.69 -12.67 19.57
CA GLY A 117 6.80 -13.61 20.27
C GLY A 117 5.40 -13.07 20.60
N MET A 118 5.19 -11.75 20.55
CA MET A 118 3.89 -11.14 20.87
C MET A 118 2.75 -11.68 20.01
N VAL A 119 3.02 -11.93 18.73
CA VAL A 119 2.02 -12.42 17.76
C VAL A 119 1.63 -13.87 18.02
N ASP A 120 2.53 -14.65 18.60
CA ASP A 120 2.30 -16.06 18.90
C ASP A 120 1.39 -16.25 20.09
N GLU A 121 1.36 -15.27 21.00
CA GLU A 121 0.49 -15.24 22.18
C GLU A 121 -0.94 -14.79 21.87
N LEU A 122 -1.20 -14.26 20.67
CA LEU A 122 -2.53 -13.80 20.29
C LEU A 122 -3.46 -14.97 19.93
N VAL A 123 -4.73 -14.84 20.29
CA VAL A 123 -5.76 -15.83 19.98
C VAL A 123 -5.96 -15.90 18.46
N LYS A 124 -5.81 -17.10 17.89
CA LYS A 124 -5.98 -17.34 16.46
C LYS A 124 -7.31 -18.04 16.15
N ASP A 125 -7.86 -17.78 14.97
CA ASP A 125 -9.00 -18.51 14.43
C ASP A 125 -8.58 -19.89 13.87
N SER A 126 -9.55 -20.64 13.34
CA SER A 126 -9.29 -21.97 12.76
C SER A 126 -8.45 -21.94 11.47
N ARG A 127 -8.20 -20.76 10.89
CA ARG A 127 -7.34 -20.54 9.72
C ARG A 127 -5.93 -20.07 10.12
N GLY A 128 -5.68 -19.88 11.43
CA GLY A 128 -4.41 -19.39 11.95
C GLY A 128 -4.27 -17.86 11.96
N ASN A 129 -5.33 -17.12 11.61
CA ASN A 129 -5.31 -15.66 11.64
C ASN A 129 -5.56 -15.13 13.05
N VAL A 130 -4.97 -14.00 13.41
CA VAL A 130 -5.24 -13.37 14.71
C VAL A 130 -6.67 -12.87 14.78
N LYS A 131 -7.37 -13.20 15.87
CA LYS A 131 -8.75 -12.79 16.09
C LYS A 131 -8.81 -11.33 16.55
N ARG A 132 -9.70 -10.57 15.95
CA ARG A 132 -10.01 -9.18 16.34
C ARG A 132 -10.67 -9.14 17.72
N LEU A 133 -10.33 -8.14 18.53
CA LEU A 133 -11.09 -7.79 19.72
C LEU A 133 -12.40 -7.10 19.31
N ASN A 134 -13.51 -7.61 19.82
CA ASN A 134 -14.85 -7.05 19.58
C ASN A 134 -14.99 -5.66 20.19
#